data_AF-A0A2G9RIL8-F1
#
_entry.id   AF-A0A2G9RIL8-F1
#
_cell.length_a   1.000
_cell.length_b   1.000
_cell.length_c   1.000
_cell.angle_alpha   90.00
_cell.angle_beta   90.00
_cell.angle_gamma   90.00
#
_symmetry.space_group_name_H-M   'P 1'
#
loop_
_entity.id
_entity.type
_entity.pdbx_description
1 polymer ?
#
loop_
_entity_poly.entity_id
_entity_poly.type
_entity_poly.pdbx_seq_one_letter_code
_entity_poly.pdbx_strand_id
1 'polypeptide(L)'
;AYTEVKNPLYPNKPARKALLVKLLQFVKMQVPDADIEFVEKKIGSLRSTYRKELNKIQASMKSGAAAKDVYVPSLWYYNRMQFLEDQIEARESLCTLTSTLPSTFPSTPAEASEDQPGPSILEEVEEPSWSQEDLSQDEVLECGR
;
A
#
# COMPACT_ATOMS: atom_id res chain seq x y z
N ALA A 1 15.84 6.82 24.98
CA ALA A 1 15.97 7.48 23.67
C ALA A 1 16.66 6.52 22.71
N TYR A 2 15.87 5.68 22.05
CA TYR A 2 16.26 4.83 20.92
C TYR A 2 15.06 5.03 19.98
N THR A 3 15.17 5.51 18.74
CA THR A 3 15.91 4.91 17.64
C THR A 3 15.98 5.90 16.46
N GLU A 4 17.17 6.19 15.95
CA GLU A 4 17.28 6.62 14.55
C GLU A 4 17.77 5.40 13.75
N VAL A 5 16.86 4.46 13.45
CA VAL A 5 17.16 3.31 12.57
C VAL A 5 17.09 3.73 11.10
N LYS A 6 17.69 4.87 10.74
CA LYS A 6 18.00 5.12 9.33
C LYS A 6 19.22 4.28 9.02
N ASN A 7 19.01 3.08 8.49
CA ASN A 7 20.12 2.25 8.05
C ASN A 7 20.96 3.07 7.05
N PRO A 8 22.22 3.38 7.35
CA PRO A 8 23.05 4.27 6.53
C PRO A 8 23.34 3.67 5.15
N LEU A 9 23.12 2.36 4.99
CA LEU A 9 23.25 1.66 3.71
C LEU A 9 21.95 1.66 2.90
N TYR A 10 20.83 2.15 3.43
CA TYR A 10 19.58 2.27 2.69
C TYR A 10 19.65 3.15 1.43
N PRO A 11 20.38 4.29 1.42
CA PRO A 11 20.60 5.05 0.19
C PRO A 11 21.59 4.37 -0.78
N ASN A 12 22.35 3.37 -0.34
CA ASN A 12 23.34 2.66 -1.17
C ASN A 12 22.64 1.64 -2.09
N LYS A 13 22.40 2.07 -3.34
CA LYS A 13 21.76 1.24 -4.39
C LYS A 13 22.51 -0.10 -4.63
N PRO A 14 23.85 -0.12 -4.82
CA PRO A 14 24.60 -1.37 -4.93
C PRO A 14 24.41 -2.34 -3.76
N ALA A 15 24.48 -1.84 -2.52
CA ALA A 15 24.33 -2.68 -1.33
C ALA A 15 22.93 -3.29 -1.24
N ARG A 16 21.88 -2.53 -1.59
CA ARG A 16 20.51 -3.03 -1.66
C ARG A 16 20.34 -4.13 -2.69
N LYS A 17 20.90 -3.94 -3.89
CA LYS A 17 20.86 -4.97 -4.93
C LYS A 17 21.57 -6.25 -4.49
N ALA A 18 22.72 -6.13 -3.83
CA ALA A 18 23.43 -7.29 -3.29
C ALA A 18 22.61 -8.05 -2.23
N LEU A 19 21.91 -7.34 -1.35
CA LEU A 19 21.00 -7.95 -0.37
C LEU A 19 19.80 -8.65 -1.04
N LEU A 20 19.22 -8.04 -2.07
CA LEU A 20 18.14 -8.66 -2.85
C LEU A 20 18.60 -9.94 -3.54
N VAL A 21 19.82 -9.97 -4.09
CA VAL A 21 20.38 -11.19 -4.69
C VAL A 21 20.57 -12.29 -3.64
N LYS A 22 21.07 -11.96 -2.45
CA LYS A 22 21.19 -12.93 -1.33
C LYS A 22 19.82 -13.48 -0.91
N LEU A 23 18.82 -12.60 -0.80
CA LEU A 23 17.45 -13.02 -0.48
C LEU A 23 16.85 -13.90 -1.57
N LEU A 24 17.07 -13.56 -2.84
CA LEU A 24 16.63 -14.37 -3.98
C LEU A 24 17.21 -15.78 -3.93
N GLN A 25 18.49 -15.94 -3.60
CA GLN A 25 19.10 -17.26 -3.44
C GLN A 25 18.35 -18.12 -2.41
N PHE A 26 17.93 -17.53 -1.29
CA PHE A 26 17.13 -18.22 -0.28
C PHE A 26 15.73 -18.56 -0.81
N VAL A 27 15.06 -17.62 -1.49
CA VAL A 27 13.72 -17.82 -2.05
C VAL A 27 13.71 -18.92 -3.10
N LYS A 28 14.77 -19.04 -3.90
CA LYS A 28 14.90 -20.09 -4.93
C LYS A 28 14.92 -21.51 -4.38
N MET A 29 15.24 -21.69 -3.10
CA MET A 29 15.13 -23.01 -2.46
C MET A 29 13.68 -23.47 -2.35
N GLN A 30 12.72 -22.53 -2.29
CA GLN A 30 11.28 -22.82 -2.20
C GLN A 30 10.57 -22.61 -3.53
N VAL A 31 11.00 -21.64 -4.33
CA VAL A 31 10.41 -21.27 -5.63
C VAL A 31 11.53 -21.11 -6.66
N PRO A 32 11.91 -22.19 -7.38
CA PRO A 32 13.08 -22.20 -8.25
C PRO A 32 13.06 -21.12 -9.35
N ASP A 33 11.87 -20.83 -9.88
CA ASP A 33 11.65 -19.87 -10.96
C ASP A 33 11.55 -18.41 -10.49
N ALA A 34 11.71 -18.15 -9.18
CA ALA A 34 11.68 -16.80 -8.66
C ALA A 34 12.79 -15.94 -9.27
N ASP A 35 12.48 -14.67 -9.51
CA ASP A 35 13.40 -13.65 -9.96
C ASP A 35 13.47 -12.47 -8.97
N ILE A 36 14.26 -11.45 -9.30
CA ILE A 36 14.41 -10.27 -8.44
C ILE A 36 13.09 -9.52 -8.31
N GLU A 37 12.32 -9.42 -9.40
CA GLU A 37 11.02 -8.72 -9.42
C GLU A 37 10.02 -9.39 -8.47
N PHE A 38 9.96 -10.73 -8.48
CA PHE A 38 9.15 -11.51 -7.56
C PHE A 38 9.45 -11.17 -6.10
N VAL A 39 10.74 -11.10 -5.75
CA VAL A 39 11.18 -10.77 -4.38
C VAL A 39 10.80 -9.33 -4.02
N GLU A 40 11.05 -8.37 -4.91
CA GLU A 40 10.68 -6.96 -4.68
C GLU A 40 9.17 -6.78 -4.51
N LYS A 41 8.38 -7.43 -5.37
CA LYS A 41 6.91 -7.44 -5.30
C LYS A 41 6.42 -8.08 -4.00
N LYS A 42 7.04 -9.17 -3.56
CA LYS A 42 6.69 -9.83 -2.29
C LYS A 42 7.00 -8.94 -1.09
N ILE A 43 8.18 -8.29 -1.06
CA ILE A 43 8.54 -7.31 -0.02
C ILE A 43 7.53 -6.15 -0.02
N GLY A 44 7.17 -5.63 -1.20
CA GLY A 44 6.17 -4.57 -1.34
C GLY A 44 4.80 -4.98 -0.80
N SER A 45 4.33 -6.17 -1.16
CA SER A 45 3.07 -6.75 -0.68
C SER A 45 3.07 -6.90 0.85
N LEU A 46 4.12 -7.48 1.43
CA LEU A 46 4.25 -7.65 2.88
C LEU A 46 4.21 -6.30 3.62
N ARG A 47 4.93 -5.29 3.12
CA ARG A 47 4.91 -3.93 3.66
C ARG A 47 3.53 -3.29 3.57
N SER A 48 2.82 -3.50 2.47
CA SER A 48 1.47 -2.97 2.26
C SER A 48 0.47 -3.57 3.24
N THR A 49 0.49 -4.90 3.41
CA THR A 49 -0.37 -5.60 4.37
C THR A 49 -0.08 -5.16 5.80
N TYR A 50 1.20 -5.06 6.18
CA TYR A 50 1.58 -4.56 7.50
C TYR A 50 1.05 -3.15 7.76
N ARG A 51 1.21 -2.22 6.79
CA ARG A 51 0.68 -0.86 6.91
C ARG A 51 -0.83 -0.84 7.12
N LYS A 52 -1.58 -1.67 6.40
CA LYS A 52 -3.04 -1.75 6.58
C LYS A 52 -3.41 -2.19 7.99
N GLU A 53 -2.72 -3.20 8.54
CA GLU A 53 -2.95 -3.64 9.92
C GLU A 53 -2.59 -2.56 10.93
N LEU A 54 -1.44 -1.88 10.74
CA LEU A 54 -1.04 -0.76 11.60
C LEU A 54 -2.09 0.36 11.61
N ASN A 55 -2.60 0.74 10.44
CA ASN A 55 -3.62 1.79 10.31
C ASN A 55 -4.92 1.42 11.06
N LYS A 56 -5.31 0.14 11.10
CA LYS A 56 -6.48 -0.30 11.87
C LYS A 56 -6.27 -0.12 13.37
N ILE A 57 -5.09 -0.45 13.87
CA ILE A 57 -4.72 -0.26 15.28
C ILE A 57 -4.77 1.23 15.63
N GLN A 58 -4.07 2.06 14.85
CA GLN A 58 -4.04 3.51 15.06
C GLN A 58 -5.43 4.14 14.97
N ALA A 59 -6.26 3.71 14.01
CA ALA A 59 -7.64 4.18 13.87
C ALA A 59 -8.49 3.82 15.10
N SER A 60 -8.37 2.59 15.63
CA SER A 60 -9.09 2.19 16.84
C SER A 60 -8.71 3.03 18.05
N MET A 61 -7.42 3.37 18.20
CA MET A 61 -6.93 4.24 19.28
C MET A 61 -7.45 5.68 19.13
N LYS A 62 -7.43 6.21 17.90
CA LYS A 62 -7.86 7.59 17.61
C LYS A 62 -9.35 7.81 17.83
N SER A 63 -10.18 6.79 17.62
CA SER A 63 -11.63 6.87 17.83
C SER A 63 -12.06 6.87 19.31
N GLY A 64 -11.11 6.98 20.26
CA GLY A 64 -11.42 7.06 21.69
C GLY A 64 -11.82 5.72 22.29
N ALA A 65 -11.40 4.61 21.69
CA ALA A 65 -11.62 3.28 22.24
C ALA A 65 -11.08 3.19 23.68
N ALA A 66 -11.88 2.64 24.59
CA ALA A 66 -11.39 2.27 25.91
C ALA A 66 -10.24 1.25 25.75
N ALA A 67 -9.30 1.17 26.68
CA ALA A 67 -8.10 0.30 26.57
C ALA A 67 -8.39 -1.18 26.25
N LYS A 68 -9.61 -1.64 26.49
CA LYS A 68 -10.12 -2.99 26.18
C LYS A 68 -10.65 -3.18 24.75
N ASP A 69 -10.76 -2.11 23.96
CA ASP A 69 -11.42 -2.07 22.66
C ASP A 69 -10.47 -1.63 21.52
N VAL A 70 -9.16 -1.65 21.79
CA VAL A 70 -8.14 -1.42 20.76
C VAL A 70 -8.09 -2.63 19.84
N TYR A 71 -8.07 -2.38 18.53
CA TYR A 71 -7.99 -3.42 17.51
C TYR A 71 -6.73 -4.27 17.71
N VAL A 72 -6.91 -5.59 17.77
CA VAL A 72 -5.80 -6.55 17.87
C VAL A 72 -5.46 -7.03 16.45
N PRO A 73 -4.21 -6.88 15.98
CA PRO A 73 -3.82 -7.31 14.65
C PRO A 73 -4.01 -8.82 14.46
N SER A 74 -4.62 -9.17 13.33
CA SER A 74 -4.90 -10.57 12.97
C SER A 74 -3.71 -11.28 12.30
N LEU A 75 -2.72 -10.49 11.88
CA LEU A 75 -1.59 -10.96 11.10
C LEU A 75 -0.54 -11.66 11.99
N TRP A 76 -0.35 -12.97 11.80
CA TRP A 76 0.54 -13.78 12.66
C TRP A 76 1.99 -13.28 12.73
N TYR A 77 2.48 -12.66 11.66
CA TYR A 77 3.84 -12.09 11.59
C TYR A 77 3.90 -10.61 11.94
N TYR A 78 2.82 -10.00 12.45
CA TYR A 78 2.76 -8.57 12.76
C TYR A 78 3.93 -8.13 13.64
N ASN A 79 4.14 -8.80 14.79
CA ASN A 79 5.23 -8.50 15.72
C ASN A 79 6.62 -8.61 15.08
N ARG A 80 6.79 -9.49 14.09
CA ARG A 80 8.07 -9.65 13.37
C ARG A 80 8.37 -8.51 12.39
N MET A 81 7.35 -7.72 12.04
CA MET A 81 7.45 -6.59 11.11
C MET A 81 7.39 -5.22 11.79
N GLN A 82 7.40 -5.16 13.13
CA GLN A 82 7.40 -3.91 13.91
C GLN A 82 8.54 -2.95 13.55
N PHE A 83 9.68 -3.47 13.09
CA PHE A 83 10.80 -2.64 12.62
C PHE A 83 10.44 -1.70 11.44
N LEU A 84 9.29 -1.88 10.80
CA LEU A 84 8.79 -1.00 9.74
C LEU A 84 8.05 0.24 10.26
N GLU A 85 7.64 0.26 11.52
CA GLU A 85 6.81 1.33 12.10
C GLU A 85 7.52 2.68 12.05
N ASP A 86 8.78 2.74 12.48
CA ASP A 86 9.64 3.94 12.43
C ASP A 86 9.70 4.58 11.02
N GLN A 87 9.70 3.75 9.97
CA GLN A 87 9.78 4.21 8.58
C GLN A 87 8.41 4.69 8.05
N ILE A 88 7.32 4.17 8.58
CA ILE A 88 5.95 4.52 8.18
C ILE A 88 5.53 5.82 8.87
N GLU A 89 5.72 5.92 10.19
CA GLU A 89 5.35 7.10 10.99
C GLU A 89 6.10 8.37 10.51
N ALA A 90 7.39 8.24 10.22
CA ALA A 90 8.18 9.33 9.66
C ALA A 90 7.62 9.85 8.32
N ARG A 91 7.05 8.97 7.49
CA ARG A 91 6.47 9.34 6.19
C ARG A 91 5.12 10.03 6.34
N GLU A 92 4.26 9.57 7.24
CA GLU A 92 2.94 10.18 7.48
C GLU A 92 3.06 11.58 8.07
N SER A 93 4.03 11.79 8.95
CA SER A 93 4.36 13.10 9.52
C SER A 93 4.69 14.15 8.44
N LEU A 94 5.44 13.76 7.41
CA LEU A 94 5.80 14.67 6.30
C LEU A 94 4.60 14.97 5.38
N CYS A 95 3.75 13.98 5.10
CA CYS A 95 2.58 14.16 4.24
C CYS A 95 1.53 15.11 4.86
N THR A 96 1.35 15.05 6.18
CA THR A 96 0.39 15.91 6.90
C THR A 96 0.76 17.39 6.82
N LEU A 97 2.06 17.72 6.82
CA LEU A 97 2.54 19.10 6.72
C LEU A 97 2.33 19.72 5.34
N THR A 98 2.39 18.91 4.28
CA THR A 98 2.21 19.39 2.90
C THR A 98 0.76 19.56 2.48
N SER A 99 -0.20 18.97 3.19
CA SER A 99 -1.63 19.01 2.83
C SER A 99 -2.33 20.34 3.20
N THR A 100 -1.68 21.22 3.97
CA THR A 100 -2.30 22.46 4.50
C THR A 100 -1.96 23.72 3.69
N LEU A 101 -1.22 23.61 2.59
CA LEU A 101 -0.97 24.77 1.72
C LEU A 101 -2.18 25.00 0.81
N PRO A 102 -2.93 26.11 0.97
CA PRO A 102 -4.00 26.44 0.04
C PRO A 102 -3.34 26.74 -1.31
N SER A 103 -3.57 25.84 -2.26
CA SER A 103 -3.24 26.07 -3.66
C SER A 103 -4.19 27.12 -4.22
N THR A 104 -3.96 28.38 -3.85
CA THR A 104 -4.57 29.54 -4.50
C THR A 104 -3.82 29.76 -5.81
N PHE A 105 -4.19 29.01 -6.84
CA PHE A 105 -3.93 29.44 -8.20
C PHE A 105 -4.93 30.58 -8.50
N PRO A 106 -4.47 31.79 -8.87
CA PRO A 106 -5.37 32.88 -9.20
C PRO A 106 -6.11 32.54 -10.50
N SER A 107 -7.42 32.36 -10.38
CA SER A 107 -8.34 32.24 -11.51
C SER A 107 -8.20 33.47 -12.40
N THR A 108 -7.81 33.27 -13.65
CA THR A 108 -7.73 34.32 -14.67
C THR A 108 -9.16 34.78 -15.03
N PRO A 109 -9.46 36.09 -15.05
CA PRO A 109 -10.81 36.58 -15.32
C PRO A 109 -11.09 36.71 -16.82
N ALA A 110 -12.32 36.33 -17.17
CA ALA A 110 -13.22 36.86 -18.20
C ALA A 110 -12.63 37.63 -19.39
N GLU A 111 -12.86 37.09 -20.60
CA GLU A 111 -13.05 37.87 -21.82
C GLU A 111 -14.16 37.23 -22.65
N ALA A 112 -15.09 38.07 -23.10
CA ALA A 112 -16.35 37.73 -23.73
C ALA A 112 -16.18 37.51 -25.25
N SER A 113 -16.96 36.58 -25.82
CA SER A 113 -17.46 36.71 -27.20
C SER A 113 -18.56 35.67 -27.47
N GLU A 114 -19.66 36.12 -28.04
CA GLU A 114 -20.88 35.38 -28.37
C GLU A 114 -20.71 34.44 -29.59
N ASP A 115 -21.61 33.43 -29.60
CA ASP A 115 -22.35 32.90 -30.75
C ASP A 115 -22.05 31.46 -31.23
N GLN A 116 -23.16 30.71 -31.34
CA GLN A 116 -23.44 29.42 -31.99
C GLN A 116 -23.63 28.14 -31.13
N PRO A 117 -24.64 27.31 -31.50
CA PRO A 117 -25.26 26.34 -30.62
C PRO A 117 -24.50 25.02 -30.60
N GLY A 118 -24.15 24.56 -29.40
CA GLY A 118 -23.57 23.24 -29.17
C GLY A 118 -24.63 22.14 -29.28
N PRO A 119 -24.32 21.00 -29.92
CA PRO A 119 -25.23 19.86 -29.97
C PRO A 119 -25.34 19.23 -28.57
N SER A 120 -26.59 18.94 -28.22
CA SER A 120 -27.00 18.17 -27.04
C SER A 120 -26.35 16.79 -27.08
N ILE A 121 -25.48 16.48 -26.11
CA ILE A 121 -25.04 15.11 -25.84
C ILE A 121 -25.38 14.83 -24.37
N LEU A 122 -26.45 14.09 -24.25
CA LEU A 122 -27.01 13.49 -23.03
C LEU A 122 -26.02 12.45 -22.49
N GLU A 123 -25.97 12.36 -21.17
CA GLU A 123 -25.23 11.38 -20.36
C GLU A 123 -25.00 10.01 -21.01
N GLU A 124 -23.74 9.56 -20.99
CA GLU A 124 -23.41 8.18 -20.63
C GLU A 124 -22.22 8.21 -19.67
N VAL A 125 -22.52 8.06 -18.38
CA VAL A 125 -21.58 7.58 -17.38
C VAL A 125 -21.49 6.07 -17.59
N GLU A 126 -20.46 5.62 -18.29
CA GLU A 126 -20.09 4.21 -18.27
C GLU A 126 -19.34 3.95 -16.96
N GLU A 127 -20.06 3.42 -15.97
CA GLU A 127 -19.45 2.83 -14.77
C GLU A 127 -18.49 1.71 -15.20
N PRO A 128 -17.26 1.66 -14.68
CA PRO A 128 -16.41 0.49 -14.80
C PRO A 128 -17.12 -0.71 -14.16
N SER A 129 -17.62 -1.60 -15.02
CA SER A 129 -18.11 -2.94 -14.71
C SER A 129 -17.07 -3.71 -13.90
N TRP A 130 -17.16 -3.63 -12.58
CA TRP A 130 -16.49 -4.55 -11.67
C TRP A 130 -17.24 -5.89 -11.72
N SER A 131 -16.81 -6.78 -12.61
CA SER A 131 -17.28 -8.16 -12.63
C SER A 131 -16.63 -8.90 -11.46
N GLN A 132 -17.39 -9.02 -10.37
CA GLN A 132 -17.10 -9.93 -9.26
C GLN A 132 -17.82 -11.24 -9.52
N GLU A 133 -17.17 -12.14 -10.23
CA GLU A 133 -17.54 -13.54 -10.32
C GLU A 133 -16.43 -14.30 -11.05
N ASP A 134 -15.56 -14.97 -10.29
CA ASP A 134 -15.32 -16.40 -10.50
C ASP A 134 -14.47 -16.95 -9.33
N LEU A 135 -15.15 -17.24 -8.22
CA LEU A 135 -14.63 -18.13 -7.18
C LEU A 135 -15.75 -19.08 -6.79
N SER A 136 -16.01 -20.04 -7.66
CA SER A 136 -16.44 -21.38 -7.25
C SER A 136 -16.38 -22.31 -8.46
N GLN A 137 -15.51 -23.31 -8.39
CA GLN A 137 -16.02 -24.67 -8.45
C GLN A 137 -15.08 -25.67 -7.80
N ASP A 138 -15.73 -26.48 -6.99
CA ASP A 138 -15.31 -27.67 -6.28
C ASP A 138 -15.13 -28.85 -7.26
N GLU A 139 -14.62 -29.95 -6.73
CA GLU A 139 -14.39 -31.27 -7.31
C GLU A 139 -13.13 -31.41 -8.21
N VAL A 140 -12.31 -32.46 -8.13
CA VAL A 140 -12.64 -33.90 -8.21
C VAL A 140 -11.43 -34.74 -7.74
N LEU A 141 -11.67 -35.58 -6.71
CA LEU A 141 -11.25 -36.99 -6.50
C LEU A 141 -9.82 -37.47 -6.12
N GLU A 142 -9.90 -38.60 -5.39
CA GLU A 142 -9.01 -39.78 -5.31
C GLU A 142 -8.10 -39.81 -4.05
N CYS A 143 -7.98 -40.87 -3.25
CA CYS A 143 -8.22 -42.30 -3.45
C CYS A 143 -8.39 -42.95 -2.07
N GLY A 144 -9.28 -43.94 -1.97
CA GLY A 144 -9.32 -44.83 -0.82
C GLY A 144 -8.14 -45.80 -0.80
N ARG A 145 -7.62 -46.05 0.41
CA ARG A 145 -7.18 -47.38 0.86
C ARG A 145 -7.08 -47.43 2.37
#